data_AF-A0AAD6VB62-F1
#
_entry.id   AF-A0AAD6VB62-F1
#
_cell.length_a   1.000
_cell.length_b   1.000
_cell.length_c   1.000
_cell.angle_alpha   90.00
_cell.angle_beta   90.00
_cell.angle_gamma   90.00
#
_symmetry.space_group_name_H-M   'P 1'
#
loop_
_entity.id
_entity.type
_entity.pdbx_description
1 polymer ?
#
loop_
_entity_poly.entity_id
_entity_poly.type
_entity_poly.pdbx_seq_one_letter_code
_entity_poly.pdbx_strand_id
1 'polypeptide(L)'
;MCSANSFCSGKGAGNPPPAPNPLCRTFRHLGILHQPCIEASESARRLILEAYDPCALFCSNINFDIDAAVLRTYFSEILTNPKTGKSRGLAFVAFSQASEAYAALHAAHGSEIHWRRLSLTYRVLRKVTKPRVPTSKTAGAQRQPQARHGAGGVDASMQEDAPSSDEKKDKSEDLKESTETAAPSPQASTYSNAAENSAKYGRCSELDHLQALYDAEVQQRTAAQAENALLRRELEAEKSARELAESRLKILQLEKDRPLWEEARQKREEAEKAARAREEACRREAEVEESRRKMREFVALERERKRAAEEAARAERLRREAEEKARQEKEERERQAREQEERARVAREARERQKREQRWRAATEKEEARCQNRDRQLWGEGDWTVDRALRRLRIQMDEFDKLKFSEAQPLTFSVVPWPLLTDPLALDLEEITWAAVESFFARMKARMVVDLVEYSNLIERVHRMFHPDKWKARGILATVLDEETRNSLEAAGNVVAQAVTPLWRKSKGYT
;
A
#
# COMPACT_ATOMS: atom_id res chain seq x y z
N MET A 1 -75.49 56.90 -16.53
CA MET A 1 -76.14 55.96 -15.59
C MET A 1 -75.05 55.51 -14.63
N CYS A 2 -74.93 56.18 -13.47
CA CYS A 2 -75.47 55.76 -12.16
C CYS A 2 -74.86 54.41 -11.73
N SER A 3 -74.23 54.19 -10.57
CA SER A 3 -74.10 54.88 -9.28
C SER A 3 -72.95 54.18 -8.52
N ALA A 4 -72.15 54.87 -7.68
CA ALA A 4 -72.24 54.95 -6.21
C ALA A 4 -72.24 53.57 -5.48
N ASN A 5 -71.64 53.34 -4.31
CA ASN A 5 -70.90 54.14 -3.35
C ASN A 5 -70.34 53.16 -2.28
N SER A 6 -69.39 53.65 -1.48
CA SER A 6 -69.26 53.44 -0.02
C SER A 6 -68.29 52.40 0.60
N PHE A 7 -67.34 53.00 1.34
CA PHE A 7 -67.03 52.83 2.78
C PHE A 7 -66.22 51.65 3.34
N CYS A 8 -65.01 52.03 3.78
CA CYS A 8 -64.44 51.96 5.14
C CYS A 8 -63.63 50.77 5.67
N SER A 9 -62.46 51.20 6.21
CA SER A 9 -61.77 50.75 7.43
C SER A 9 -60.65 49.70 7.31
N GLY A 10 -59.41 50.21 7.40
CA GLY A 10 -58.64 50.02 8.64
C GLY A 10 -57.46 49.04 8.61
N LYS A 11 -56.31 49.59 9.04
CA LYS A 11 -55.20 48.98 9.78
C LYS A 11 -54.12 48.19 9.02
N GLY A 12 -52.88 48.54 9.35
CA GLY A 12 -51.90 47.53 9.77
C GLY A 12 -50.64 47.43 8.90
N ALA A 13 -49.56 48.03 9.39
CA ALA A 13 -48.21 47.86 8.89
C ALA A 13 -47.72 46.40 9.00
N GLY A 14 -46.85 46.01 8.05
CA GLY A 14 -46.05 44.79 8.11
C GLY A 14 -45.32 44.55 6.80
N ASN A 15 -44.02 44.83 6.75
CA ASN A 15 -43.16 44.52 5.61
C ASN A 15 -43.24 43.01 5.26
N PRO A 16 -43.39 42.65 3.97
CA PRO A 16 -43.33 41.26 3.56
C PRO A 16 -41.89 40.72 3.60
N PRO A 17 -41.68 39.44 3.97
CA PRO A 17 -40.37 38.79 3.86
C PRO A 17 -39.94 38.65 2.39
N PRO A 18 -38.62 38.59 2.11
CA PRO A 18 -38.10 38.49 0.74
C PRO A 18 -38.58 37.21 0.05
N ALA A 19 -39.01 37.36 -1.21
CA ALA A 19 -39.53 36.28 -2.04
C ALA A 19 -38.48 35.17 -2.25
N PRO A 20 -38.88 33.88 -2.24
CA PRO A 20 -38.00 32.78 -2.59
C PRO A 20 -37.74 32.71 -4.11
N ASN A 21 -36.53 32.25 -4.44
CA ASN A 21 -35.96 32.11 -5.79
C ASN A 21 -36.93 31.51 -6.84
N PRO A 22 -36.99 32.06 -8.07
CA PRO A 22 -38.01 31.71 -9.07
C PRO A 22 -37.82 30.35 -9.77
N LEU A 23 -36.81 29.56 -9.42
CA LEU A 23 -36.57 28.23 -10.04
C LEU A 23 -37.39 27.08 -9.44
N CYS A 24 -38.09 27.27 -8.32
CA CYS A 24 -38.93 26.21 -7.73
C CYS A 24 -40.39 26.19 -8.21
N ARG A 25 -40.83 27.10 -9.10
CA ARG A 25 -42.26 27.22 -9.46
C ARG A 25 -42.67 26.81 -10.88
N THR A 26 -41.74 26.42 -11.75
CA THR A 26 -42.07 26.07 -13.16
C THR A 26 -42.14 24.58 -13.48
N PHE A 27 -42.14 23.67 -12.48
CA PHE A 27 -42.23 22.22 -12.73
C PHE A 27 -43.44 21.52 -12.07
N ARG A 28 -44.55 22.23 -11.83
CA ARG A 28 -45.79 21.63 -11.27
C ARG A 28 -46.95 21.46 -12.26
N HIS A 29 -46.71 21.51 -13.57
CA HIS A 29 -47.77 21.36 -14.59
C HIS A 29 -47.44 20.34 -15.69
N LEU A 30 -46.88 19.19 -15.31
CA LEU A 30 -46.93 17.99 -16.14
C LEU A 30 -47.46 16.85 -15.27
N GLY A 31 -48.77 16.64 -15.34
CA GLY A 31 -49.42 15.46 -14.80
C GLY A 31 -48.90 14.24 -15.53
N ILE A 32 -48.05 13.46 -14.88
CA ILE A 32 -47.68 12.11 -15.31
C ILE A 32 -48.10 11.18 -14.20
N LEU A 33 -49.03 10.31 -14.57
CA LEU A 33 -49.67 9.28 -13.78
C LEU A 33 -48.65 8.31 -13.19
N HIS A 34 -49.01 7.89 -11.98
CA HIS A 34 -48.58 6.72 -11.24
C HIS A 34 -48.26 5.49 -12.13
N GLN A 35 -47.06 4.92 -11.98
CA GLN A 35 -46.81 3.48 -12.17
C GLN A 35 -45.64 3.01 -11.29
N PRO A 36 -45.64 1.74 -10.85
CA PRO A 36 -45.17 1.35 -9.53
C PRO A 36 -43.69 0.94 -9.45
N CYS A 37 -43.22 0.94 -8.21
CA CYS A 37 -41.92 0.55 -7.70
C CYS A 37 -41.33 -0.70 -8.36
N ILE A 38 -40.17 -0.55 -9.00
CA ILE A 38 -39.23 -1.64 -9.21
C ILE A 38 -38.32 -1.68 -7.97
N GLU A 39 -38.56 -2.65 -7.10
CA GLU A 39 -37.64 -3.03 -6.02
C GLU A 39 -36.35 -3.58 -6.66
N ALA A 40 -35.38 -2.70 -6.86
CA ALA A 40 -34.01 -3.09 -7.17
C ALA A 40 -33.24 -3.27 -5.85
N SER A 41 -32.80 -4.51 -5.62
CA SER A 41 -32.05 -4.96 -4.44
C SER A 41 -30.95 -4.00 -3.98
N GLU A 42 -30.90 -3.70 -2.69
CA GLU A 42 -29.92 -2.83 -2.02
C GLU A 42 -28.45 -3.25 -2.23
N SER A 43 -28.20 -4.50 -2.61
CA SER A 43 -26.85 -5.06 -2.76
C SER A 43 -26.08 -4.57 -3.99
N ALA A 44 -26.74 -3.99 -4.99
CA ALA A 44 -26.08 -3.45 -6.20
C ALA A 44 -25.62 -1.98 -6.05
N ARG A 45 -26.00 -1.30 -4.96
CA ARG A 45 -25.66 0.12 -4.74
C ARG A 45 -24.35 0.35 -3.98
N ARG A 46 -23.67 -0.70 -3.51
CA ARG A 46 -22.57 -0.54 -2.52
C ARG A 46 -21.14 -0.56 -3.08
N LEU A 47 -20.91 -0.65 -4.39
CA LEU A 47 -19.55 -0.92 -4.91
C LEU A 47 -18.92 0.08 -5.90
N ILE A 48 -19.53 1.24 -6.19
CA ILE A 48 -18.87 2.32 -6.99
C ILE A 48 -19.21 3.75 -6.50
N LEU A 49 -19.39 3.95 -5.19
CA LEU A 49 -19.75 5.27 -4.62
C LEU A 49 -18.61 5.97 -3.86
N GLU A 50 -17.41 5.39 -3.77
CA GLU A 50 -16.31 5.98 -2.98
C GLU A 50 -15.56 7.15 -3.65
N ALA A 51 -15.89 7.52 -4.90
CA ALA A 51 -15.16 8.55 -5.64
C ALA A 51 -16.00 9.76 -6.07
N TYR A 52 -17.31 9.74 -5.87
CA TYR A 52 -18.22 10.77 -6.36
C TYR A 52 -18.97 11.46 -5.22
N ASP A 53 -19.12 12.77 -5.32
CA ASP A 53 -20.01 13.52 -4.45
C ASP A 53 -21.45 13.40 -4.97
N PRO A 54 -22.36 12.71 -4.26
CA PRO A 54 -23.71 12.46 -4.75
C PRO A 54 -24.57 13.73 -4.82
N CYS A 55 -24.13 14.83 -4.21
CA CYS A 55 -24.83 16.11 -4.21
C CYS A 55 -24.20 17.14 -5.16
N ALA A 56 -23.09 16.83 -5.84
CA ALA A 56 -22.42 17.78 -6.72
C ALA A 56 -22.32 17.27 -8.16
N LEU A 57 -22.82 18.09 -9.10
CA LEU A 57 -22.70 17.85 -10.54
C LEU A 57 -21.65 18.78 -11.15
N PHE A 58 -20.87 18.22 -12.07
CA PHE A 58 -19.99 18.92 -12.99
C PHE A 58 -20.71 19.13 -14.32
N CYS A 59 -20.91 20.40 -14.67
CA CYS A 59 -21.50 20.81 -15.94
C CYS A 59 -20.39 21.26 -16.90
N SER A 60 -20.37 20.67 -18.09
CA SER A 60 -19.41 20.92 -19.16
C SER A 60 -20.12 21.27 -20.47
N ASN A 61 -19.37 21.84 -21.40
CA ASN A 61 -19.85 22.29 -22.71
C ASN A 61 -20.78 23.52 -22.67
N ILE A 62 -20.57 24.42 -21.70
CA ILE A 62 -21.26 25.72 -21.65
C ILE A 62 -20.64 26.66 -22.69
N ASN A 63 -21.46 27.49 -23.35
CA ASN A 63 -20.97 28.48 -24.31
C ASN A 63 -20.13 29.57 -23.61
N PHE A 64 -18.96 29.89 -24.17
CA PHE A 64 -17.96 30.80 -23.59
C PHE A 64 -18.41 32.27 -23.65
N ASP A 65 -19.30 32.59 -24.58
CA ASP A 65 -19.80 33.95 -24.81
C ASP A 65 -20.96 34.33 -23.88
N ILE A 66 -21.41 33.42 -23.01
CA ILE A 66 -22.45 33.72 -22.04
C ILE A 66 -21.84 34.45 -20.85
N ASP A 67 -22.38 35.62 -20.56
CA ASP A 67 -21.97 36.42 -19.41
C ASP A 67 -22.20 35.68 -18.09
N ALA A 68 -21.26 35.87 -17.16
CA ALA A 68 -21.32 35.27 -15.83
C ALA A 68 -22.61 35.64 -15.08
N ALA A 69 -23.21 36.80 -15.37
CA ALA A 69 -24.49 37.23 -14.77
C ALA A 69 -25.66 36.32 -15.19
N VAL A 70 -25.74 35.95 -16.48
CA VAL A 70 -26.78 35.06 -17.01
C VAL A 70 -26.57 33.64 -16.49
N LEU A 71 -25.32 33.16 -16.47
CA LEU A 71 -25.03 31.84 -15.91
C LEU A 71 -25.34 31.76 -14.41
N ARG A 72 -25.16 32.85 -13.64
CA ARG A 72 -25.54 32.90 -12.21
C ARG A 72 -27.04 32.80 -11.98
N THR A 73 -27.87 33.11 -12.98
CA THR A 73 -29.32 32.88 -12.91
C THR A 73 -29.64 31.37 -12.91
N TYR A 74 -28.79 30.55 -13.51
CA TYR A 74 -29.00 29.09 -13.63
C TYR A 74 -28.14 28.27 -12.68
N PHE A 75 -26.95 28.75 -12.31
CA PHE A 75 -25.94 28.01 -11.55
C PHE A 75 -25.38 28.83 -10.39
N SER A 76 -25.22 28.20 -9.22
CA SER A 76 -24.72 28.85 -8.01
C SER A 76 -23.21 29.13 -8.04
N GLU A 77 -22.41 28.26 -8.67
CA GLU A 77 -20.94 28.38 -8.68
C GLU A 77 -20.35 28.12 -10.08
N ILE A 78 -19.66 29.12 -10.65
CA ILE A 78 -19.10 29.06 -12.00
C ILE A 78 -17.59 29.27 -11.94
N LEU A 79 -16.83 28.42 -12.64
CA LEU A 79 -15.40 28.61 -12.79
C LEU A 79 -15.11 29.67 -13.85
N THR A 80 -14.78 30.86 -13.38
CA THR A 80 -14.25 31.95 -14.19
C THR A 80 -12.73 31.94 -14.15
N ASN A 81 -12.10 32.39 -15.24
CA ASN A 81 -10.66 32.58 -15.25
C ASN A 81 -10.30 33.80 -14.38
N PRO A 82 -9.46 33.66 -13.34
CA PRO A 82 -9.16 34.77 -12.42
C PRO A 82 -8.48 35.96 -13.09
N LYS A 83 -7.84 35.77 -14.26
CA LYS A 83 -7.15 36.84 -14.98
C LYS A 83 -8.03 37.58 -15.98
N THR A 84 -9.04 36.93 -16.55
CA THR A 84 -9.84 37.49 -17.67
C THR A 84 -11.31 37.67 -17.33
N GLY A 85 -11.80 37.12 -16.21
CA GLY A 85 -13.21 37.12 -15.83
C GLY A 85 -14.13 36.29 -16.74
N LYS A 86 -13.64 35.81 -17.89
CA LYS A 86 -14.41 35.02 -18.85
C LYS A 86 -14.65 33.60 -18.33
N SER A 87 -15.83 33.06 -18.63
CA SER A 87 -16.22 31.68 -18.33
C SER A 87 -15.30 30.70 -19.05
N ARG A 88 -14.90 29.62 -18.37
CA ARG A 88 -14.16 28.51 -19.01
C ARG A 88 -15.07 27.46 -19.64
N GLY A 89 -16.37 27.73 -19.75
CA GLY A 89 -17.35 26.77 -20.26
C GLY A 89 -17.62 25.59 -19.31
N LEU A 90 -17.26 25.75 -18.03
CA LEU A 90 -17.37 24.74 -16.97
C LEU A 90 -18.04 25.35 -15.72
N ALA A 91 -18.96 24.62 -15.10
CA ALA A 91 -19.61 25.04 -13.85
C ALA A 91 -19.79 23.85 -12.89
N PHE A 92 -19.88 24.15 -11.58
CA PHE A 92 -20.23 23.17 -10.57
C PHE A 92 -21.58 23.54 -9.95
N VAL A 93 -22.43 22.55 -9.78
CA VAL A 93 -23.75 22.73 -9.18
C VAL A 93 -23.83 21.83 -7.96
N ALA A 94 -23.89 22.45 -6.78
CA ALA A 94 -24.14 21.75 -5.53
C ALA A 94 -25.64 21.76 -5.23
N PHE A 95 -26.19 20.60 -4.93
CA PHE A 95 -27.57 20.39 -4.52
C PHE A 95 -27.65 20.15 -3.02
N SER A 96 -28.82 20.41 -2.44
CA SER A 96 -29.05 20.13 -1.02
C SER A 96 -29.20 18.63 -0.74
N GLN A 97 -29.74 17.89 -1.72
CA GLN A 97 -30.01 16.45 -1.63
C GLN A 97 -29.54 15.71 -2.88
N ALA A 98 -29.12 14.45 -2.71
CA ALA A 98 -28.67 13.59 -3.81
C ALA A 98 -29.80 13.27 -4.81
N SER A 99 -31.05 13.20 -4.34
CA SER A 99 -32.25 13.00 -5.16
C SER A 99 -32.47 14.16 -6.14
N GLU A 100 -32.24 15.40 -5.69
CA GLU A 100 -32.33 16.61 -6.52
C GLU A 100 -31.25 16.60 -7.61
N ALA A 101 -30.01 16.24 -7.23
CA ALA A 101 -28.91 16.12 -8.19
C ALA A 101 -29.21 15.07 -9.27
N TYR A 102 -29.77 13.92 -8.89
CA TYR A 102 -30.16 12.88 -9.85
C TYR A 102 -31.26 13.35 -10.81
N ALA A 103 -32.31 14.00 -10.28
CA ALA A 103 -33.40 14.54 -11.09
C ALA A 103 -32.89 15.62 -12.07
N ALA A 104 -32.02 16.52 -11.60
CA ALA A 104 -31.42 17.57 -12.41
C ALA A 104 -30.49 17.00 -13.49
N LEU A 105 -29.71 15.97 -13.17
CA LEU A 105 -28.86 15.26 -14.13
C LEU A 105 -29.70 14.71 -15.29
N HIS A 106 -30.77 13.97 -15.00
CA HIS A 106 -31.60 13.37 -16.04
C HIS A 106 -32.45 14.37 -16.82
N ALA A 107 -32.87 15.47 -16.21
CA ALA A 107 -33.69 16.48 -16.88
C ALA A 107 -32.86 17.46 -17.72
N ALA A 108 -31.68 17.87 -17.24
CA ALA A 108 -30.88 18.92 -17.87
C ALA A 108 -29.75 18.39 -18.78
N HIS A 109 -29.35 17.13 -18.65
CA HIS A 109 -28.34 16.56 -19.52
C HIS A 109 -28.83 16.48 -20.96
N GLY A 110 -28.07 17.05 -21.89
CA GLY A 110 -28.44 17.16 -23.30
C GLY A 110 -29.35 18.34 -23.65
N SER A 111 -29.81 19.14 -22.67
CA SER A 111 -30.56 20.36 -22.94
C SER A 111 -29.70 21.42 -23.65
N GLU A 112 -30.31 22.21 -24.53
CA GLU A 112 -29.62 23.22 -25.34
C GLU A 112 -29.69 24.59 -24.67
N ILE A 113 -28.53 25.11 -24.25
CA ILE A 113 -28.38 26.49 -23.77
C ILE A 113 -27.52 27.25 -24.79
N HIS A 114 -28.08 28.30 -25.40
CA HIS A 114 -27.42 29.10 -26.45
C HIS A 114 -26.76 28.23 -27.54
N TRP A 115 -27.54 27.30 -28.11
CA TRP A 115 -27.14 26.42 -29.21
C TRP A 115 -26.05 25.39 -28.88
N ARG A 116 -25.77 25.15 -27.59
CA ARG A 116 -24.88 24.07 -27.15
C ARG A 116 -25.59 23.15 -26.18
N ARG A 117 -25.38 21.85 -26.36
CA ARG A 117 -25.91 20.79 -25.49
C ARG A 117 -25.08 20.66 -24.23
N LEU A 118 -25.72 20.79 -23.07
CA LEU A 118 -25.07 20.64 -21.78
C LEU A 118 -24.68 19.18 -21.50
N SER A 119 -23.48 18.97 -20.98
CA SER A 119 -23.03 17.68 -20.49
C SER A 119 -22.83 17.72 -18.98
N LEU A 120 -23.63 16.97 -18.23
CA LEU A 120 -23.63 16.92 -16.77
C LEU A 120 -23.12 15.54 -16.34
N THR A 121 -22.23 15.52 -15.34
CA THR A 121 -21.65 14.30 -14.76
C THR A 121 -21.47 14.48 -13.25
N TYR A 122 -21.47 13.42 -12.45
CA TYR A 122 -21.17 13.55 -11.02
C TYR A 122 -19.72 14.01 -10.80
N ARG A 123 -19.51 14.87 -9.81
CA ARG A 123 -18.18 15.39 -9.49
C ARG A 123 -17.30 14.28 -8.91
N VAL A 124 -16.17 14.03 -9.56
CA VAL A 124 -15.12 13.15 -9.02
C VAL A 124 -14.34 13.92 -7.95
N LEU A 125 -14.36 13.42 -6.71
CA LEU A 125 -13.52 13.95 -5.64
C LEU A 125 -12.06 13.51 -5.91
N ARG A 126 -11.18 14.48 -6.16
CA ARG A 126 -9.74 14.18 -6.22
C ARG A 126 -9.28 13.81 -4.81
N LYS A 127 -8.73 12.60 -4.65
CA LYS A 127 -8.06 12.20 -3.40
C LYS A 127 -6.98 13.23 -3.10
N VAL A 128 -7.09 13.90 -1.95
CA VAL A 128 -6.09 14.87 -1.47
C VAL A 128 -4.77 14.11 -1.35
N THR A 129 -3.85 14.35 -2.29
CA THR A 129 -2.48 13.86 -2.19
C THR A 129 -1.76 14.72 -1.15
N LYS A 130 -1.08 14.06 -0.20
CA LYS A 130 -0.35 14.70 0.90
C LYS A 130 0.55 15.85 0.38
N PRO A 131 0.69 16.95 1.13
CA PRO A 131 1.49 18.09 0.69
C PRO A 131 2.94 17.66 0.44
N ARG A 132 3.39 17.87 -0.80
CA ARG A 132 4.76 17.60 -1.24
C ARG A 132 5.66 18.71 -0.69
N VAL A 133 6.59 18.33 0.19
CA VAL A 133 7.66 19.21 0.71
C VAL A 133 8.47 19.79 -0.48
N PRO A 134 8.73 21.11 -0.53
CA PRO A 134 9.48 21.71 -1.62
C PRO A 134 10.98 21.42 -1.47
N THR A 135 11.54 20.64 -2.40
CA THR A 135 13.00 20.52 -2.54
C THR A 135 13.53 21.72 -3.31
N SER A 136 14.44 22.46 -2.66
CA SER A 136 15.19 23.56 -3.24
C SER A 136 16.10 23.07 -4.37
N LYS A 137 16.10 23.82 -5.47
CA LYS A 137 17.08 23.72 -6.55
C LYS A 137 18.40 24.32 -6.08
N THR A 138 19.49 23.58 -6.19
CA THR A 138 20.83 24.15 -6.25
C THR A 138 21.54 23.62 -7.49
N ALA A 139 21.83 24.53 -8.40
CA ALA A 139 22.74 24.34 -9.52
C ALA A 139 24.19 24.44 -9.02
N GLY A 140 25.12 23.81 -9.75
CA GLY A 140 26.54 24.16 -9.67
C GLY A 140 27.47 22.98 -9.47
N ALA A 141 28.04 22.52 -10.59
CA ALA A 141 29.10 21.54 -10.66
C ALA A 141 30.43 22.05 -10.08
N GLN A 142 31.20 21.19 -9.40
CA GLN A 142 32.64 21.09 -9.59
C GLN A 142 33.21 19.77 -9.05
N ARG A 143 34.05 19.14 -9.86
CA ARG A 143 34.80 17.91 -9.62
C ARG A 143 35.92 18.13 -8.60
N GLN A 144 36.17 17.18 -7.70
CA GLN A 144 37.31 16.23 -7.70
C GLN A 144 37.46 15.51 -6.34
N PRO A 145 38.18 14.37 -6.28
CA PRO A 145 38.07 13.38 -5.20
C PRO A 145 39.22 13.48 -4.19
N GLN A 146 38.98 13.09 -2.92
CA GLN A 146 40.04 12.62 -2.02
C GLN A 146 39.51 11.84 -0.80
N ALA A 147 40.04 10.62 -0.69
CA ALA A 147 40.53 9.89 0.49
C ALA A 147 39.90 10.06 1.91
N ARG A 148 39.61 8.88 2.48
CA ARG A 148 40.01 8.34 3.81
C ARG A 148 39.48 8.96 5.13
N HIS A 149 39.13 8.01 6.01
CA HIS A 149 39.02 8.07 7.49
C HIS A 149 37.86 8.93 8.02
N GLY A 150 37.09 8.57 9.04
CA GLY A 150 37.06 7.44 9.96
C GLY A 150 36.02 7.75 11.06
N ALA A 151 35.66 6.72 11.82
CA ALA A 151 35.12 6.74 13.19
C ALA A 151 33.76 7.43 13.52
N GLY A 152 32.92 6.68 14.24
CA GLY A 152 32.22 7.18 15.42
C GLY A 152 30.69 7.12 15.40
N GLY A 153 30.09 6.58 16.46
CA GLY A 153 28.67 6.77 16.82
C GLY A 153 27.84 5.48 16.85
N VAL A 154 28.04 4.56 17.80
CA VAL A 154 27.30 4.40 19.07
C VAL A 154 25.79 4.69 19.05
N ASP A 155 25.06 3.62 19.37
CA ASP A 155 24.05 3.50 20.44
C ASP A 155 22.56 3.36 20.11
N ALA A 156 21.98 2.52 20.97
CA ALA A 156 20.59 2.38 21.39
C ALA A 156 19.62 1.47 20.61
N SER A 157 19.22 0.44 21.38
CA SER A 157 17.86 -0.10 21.54
C SER A 157 17.52 -1.41 20.83
N MET A 158 17.60 -2.51 21.58
CA MET A 158 16.58 -3.55 21.59
C MET A 158 16.60 -4.34 22.92
N GLN A 159 15.65 -3.99 23.79
CA GLN A 159 14.94 -4.86 24.73
C GLN A 159 14.13 -5.91 23.93
N GLU A 160 13.62 -7.02 24.45
CA GLU A 160 13.73 -7.87 25.66
C GLU A 160 13.02 -9.16 25.21
N ASP A 161 13.53 -10.36 25.53
CA ASP A 161 12.74 -11.60 25.51
C ASP A 161 13.24 -12.57 26.60
N ALA A 162 12.29 -13.14 27.33
CA ALA A 162 12.39 -14.10 28.43
C ALA A 162 13.02 -15.45 28.01
N PRO A 163 13.33 -16.42 28.92
CA PRO A 163 12.33 -17.27 29.63
C PRO A 163 12.72 -17.61 31.11
N SER A 164 11.83 -17.96 32.05
CA SER A 164 11.18 -19.29 32.31
C SER A 164 12.22 -20.45 32.37
N SER A 165 12.35 -21.34 33.37
CA SER A 165 11.50 -21.85 34.46
C SER A 165 12.32 -22.78 35.41
N ASP A 166 11.73 -23.13 36.59
CA ASP A 166 11.83 -24.40 37.35
C ASP A 166 13.19 -24.89 37.93
N GLU A 167 13.35 -25.58 39.08
CA GLU A 167 12.50 -26.10 40.17
C GLU A 167 13.44 -26.72 41.26
N LYS A 168 12.94 -26.84 42.52
CA LYS A 168 13.22 -27.87 43.57
C LYS A 168 14.60 -27.87 44.29
N LYS A 169 14.78 -28.37 45.54
CA LYS A 169 13.99 -28.76 46.75
C LYS A 169 14.99 -29.39 47.75
N ASP A 170 14.58 -29.53 49.02
CA ASP A 170 15.11 -30.34 50.15
C ASP A 170 16.16 -29.67 51.07
N LYS A 171 15.89 -29.43 52.38
CA LYS A 171 15.52 -30.27 53.56
C LYS A 171 16.70 -31.02 54.19
N SER A 172 17.06 -30.65 55.44
CA SER A 172 17.21 -31.59 56.56
C SER A 172 17.49 -30.86 57.88
N GLU A 173 16.70 -31.20 58.90
CA GLU A 173 16.91 -30.98 60.34
C GLU A 173 17.91 -32.01 60.92
N ASP A 174 18.46 -31.75 62.12
CA ASP A 174 18.38 -32.60 63.35
C ASP A 174 19.65 -32.69 64.25
N LEU A 175 19.41 -32.48 65.57
CA LEU A 175 19.86 -33.23 66.78
C LEU A 175 21.39 -33.32 67.13
N LYS A 176 21.91 -33.45 68.37
CA LYS A 176 21.55 -33.30 69.81
C LYS A 176 22.79 -33.73 70.66
N GLU A 177 22.78 -33.42 71.97
CA GLU A 177 23.36 -34.19 73.14
C GLU A 177 24.90 -34.48 73.24
N SER A 178 25.58 -34.63 74.40
CA SER A 178 25.45 -34.35 75.85
C SER A 178 26.66 -35.00 76.61
N THR A 179 26.71 -34.91 77.96
CA THR A 179 27.50 -35.63 79.02
C THR A 179 28.65 -34.84 79.69
N GLU A 180 28.56 -34.42 80.97
CA GLU A 180 28.79 -35.11 82.29
C GLU A 180 30.28 -35.51 82.51
N THR A 181 30.97 -35.37 83.67
CA THR A 181 30.70 -35.99 84.99
C THR A 181 31.66 -35.46 86.12
N ALA A 182 31.14 -35.41 87.36
CA ALA A 182 31.71 -35.75 88.70
C ALA A 182 32.87 -35.03 89.44
N ALA A 183 32.61 -34.83 90.74
CA ALA A 183 33.48 -34.43 91.87
C ALA A 183 34.31 -35.60 92.47
N PRO A 184 35.14 -35.35 93.51
CA PRO A 184 34.75 -35.83 94.86
C PRO A 184 35.19 -34.93 96.05
N SER A 185 34.49 -35.11 97.18
CA SER A 185 34.81 -34.64 98.55
C SER A 185 35.63 -35.71 99.30
N PRO A 186 36.25 -35.43 100.47
CA PRO A 186 35.55 -35.78 101.71
C PRO A 186 35.79 -34.88 102.93
N GLN A 187 34.90 -35.12 103.90
CA GLN A 187 34.60 -34.50 105.19
C GLN A 187 35.62 -34.74 106.31
N ALA A 188 35.54 -33.93 107.37
CA ALA A 188 35.29 -34.32 108.79
C ALA A 188 35.83 -33.19 109.72
N SER A 189 35.07 -32.51 110.60
CA SER A 189 34.31 -33.02 111.75
C SER A 189 35.27 -33.80 112.67
N THR A 190 35.49 -33.51 113.96
CA THR A 190 34.46 -33.43 115.00
C THR A 190 35.09 -33.32 116.42
N TYR A 191 34.23 -33.04 117.42
CA TYR A 191 34.28 -33.50 118.84
C TYR A 191 35.35 -32.82 119.75
N SER A 192 35.09 -32.32 120.97
CA SER A 192 33.85 -32.26 121.77
C SER A 192 34.03 -31.54 123.13
N ASN A 193 32.90 -31.15 123.74
CA ASN A 193 32.40 -31.54 125.09
C ASN A 193 33.43 -31.95 126.17
N ALA A 194 33.25 -31.70 127.47
CA ALA A 194 32.20 -31.10 128.28
C ALA A 194 32.65 -31.22 129.75
N ALA A 195 31.90 -30.53 130.64
CA ALA A 195 31.43 -31.02 131.94
C ALA A 195 32.49 -31.43 132.99
N GLU A 196 32.67 -30.64 134.05
CA GLU A 196 31.84 -30.60 135.27
C GLU A 196 32.27 -31.64 136.31
N ASN A 197 32.04 -31.26 137.57
CA ASN A 197 31.95 -32.13 138.76
C ASN A 197 33.30 -32.56 139.37
N SER A 198 33.45 -32.73 140.68
CA SER A 198 32.60 -32.46 141.84
C SER A 198 33.41 -32.95 143.04
N ALA A 199 33.64 -32.05 143.99
CA ALA A 199 33.48 -32.28 145.41
C ALA A 199 34.25 -33.39 146.17
N LYS A 200 34.76 -32.92 147.32
CA LYS A 200 34.53 -33.46 148.68
C LYS A 200 35.38 -34.64 149.18
N TYR A 201 36.04 -34.33 150.31
CA TYR A 201 36.66 -35.20 151.33
C TYR A 201 37.93 -35.94 150.86
N GLY A 202 39.05 -35.98 151.57
CA GLY A 202 39.32 -35.63 152.96
C GLY A 202 40.42 -36.56 153.48
N ARG A 203 41.68 -36.16 153.27
CA ARG A 203 42.94 -36.61 153.93
C ARG A 203 43.23 -38.12 154.05
N CYS A 204 44.26 -38.57 153.33
CA CYS A 204 45.27 -39.53 153.85
C CYS A 204 46.62 -39.27 153.16
N SER A 205 47.59 -38.75 153.93
CA SER A 205 48.84 -38.09 153.50
C SER A 205 49.95 -39.04 153.03
N GLU A 206 49.59 -40.09 152.31
CA GLU A 206 50.54 -41.05 151.71
C GLU A 206 50.30 -41.19 150.20
N LEU A 207 49.06 -40.94 149.75
CA LEU A 207 48.69 -40.84 148.33
C LEU A 207 49.31 -39.61 147.65
N ASP A 208 49.41 -38.47 148.35
CA ASP A 208 49.97 -37.23 147.76
C ASP A 208 51.46 -37.35 147.41
N HIS A 209 52.23 -38.20 148.12
CA HIS A 209 53.65 -38.40 147.82
C HIS A 209 53.87 -39.35 146.63
N LEU A 210 53.05 -40.40 146.52
CA LEU A 210 53.03 -41.27 145.33
C LEU A 210 52.50 -40.54 144.10
N GLN A 211 51.50 -39.66 144.27
CA GLN A 211 50.97 -38.81 143.21
C GLN A 211 52.04 -37.83 142.70
N ALA A 212 52.82 -37.21 143.58
CA ALA A 212 53.91 -36.31 143.17
C ALA A 212 55.04 -37.03 142.41
N LEU A 213 55.38 -38.27 142.78
CA LEU A 213 56.36 -39.08 142.04
C LEU A 213 55.82 -39.54 140.68
N TYR A 214 54.54 -39.92 140.62
CA TYR A 214 53.86 -40.27 139.37
C TYR A 214 53.77 -39.06 138.43
N ASP A 215 53.40 -37.89 138.94
CA ASP A 215 53.30 -36.64 138.18
C ASP A 215 54.68 -36.20 137.67
N ALA A 216 55.76 -36.39 138.44
CA ALA A 216 57.12 -36.14 137.99
C ALA A 216 57.56 -37.09 136.86
N GLU A 217 57.21 -38.38 136.92
CA GLU A 217 57.49 -39.34 135.84
C GLU A 217 56.67 -39.03 134.58
N VAL A 218 55.41 -38.63 134.74
CA VAL A 218 54.56 -38.17 133.62
C VAL A 218 55.11 -36.89 133.00
N GLN A 219 55.62 -35.94 133.81
CA GLN A 219 56.30 -34.75 133.31
C GLN A 219 57.59 -35.08 132.53
N GLN A 220 58.38 -36.06 133.01
CA GLN A 220 59.56 -36.53 132.26
C GLN A 220 59.18 -37.19 130.93
N ARG A 221 58.14 -38.04 130.91
CA ARG A 221 57.68 -38.68 129.67
C ARG A 221 57.08 -37.69 128.68
N THR A 222 56.34 -36.70 129.15
CA THR A 222 55.75 -35.65 128.29
C THR A 222 56.82 -34.71 127.73
N ALA A 223 57.85 -34.36 128.51
CA ALA A 223 59.01 -33.63 128.03
C ALA A 223 59.76 -34.41 126.93
N ALA A 224 60.01 -35.71 127.13
CA ALA A 224 60.65 -36.57 126.13
C ALA A 224 59.79 -36.77 124.85
N GLN A 225 58.47 -36.77 124.99
CA GLN A 225 57.55 -36.82 123.84
C GLN A 225 57.53 -35.49 123.07
N ALA A 226 57.61 -34.35 123.75
CA ALA A 226 57.71 -33.04 123.12
C ALA A 226 59.02 -32.87 122.34
N GLU A 227 60.14 -33.38 122.89
CA GLU A 227 61.43 -33.37 122.22
C GLU A 227 61.45 -34.25 120.96
N ASN A 228 60.87 -35.46 121.03
CA ASN A 228 60.71 -36.33 119.85
C ASN A 228 59.80 -35.72 118.76
N ALA A 229 58.78 -34.93 119.15
CA ALA A 229 57.91 -34.27 118.19
C ALA A 229 58.62 -33.13 117.43
N LEU A 230 59.57 -32.44 118.09
CA LEU A 230 60.42 -31.42 117.44
C LEU A 230 61.35 -32.05 116.40
N LEU A 231 62.06 -33.13 116.76
CA LEU A 231 62.98 -33.81 115.85
C LEU A 231 62.28 -34.36 114.58
N ARG A 232 61.01 -34.81 114.70
CA ARG A 232 60.23 -35.25 113.54
C ARG A 232 59.91 -34.12 112.57
N ARG A 233 59.59 -32.92 113.08
CA ARG A 233 59.31 -31.75 112.24
C ARG A 233 60.54 -31.26 111.49
N GLU A 234 61.70 -31.30 112.13
CA GLU A 234 62.97 -30.96 111.48
C GLU A 234 63.30 -31.93 110.32
N LEU A 235 63.10 -33.24 110.55
CA LEU A 235 63.30 -34.25 109.50
C LEU A 235 62.35 -34.09 108.31
N GLU A 236 61.09 -33.72 108.54
CA GLU A 236 60.11 -33.45 107.48
C GLU A 236 60.41 -32.16 106.70
N ALA A 237 60.93 -31.13 107.38
CA ALA A 237 61.38 -29.90 106.74
C ALA A 237 62.57 -30.14 105.79
N GLU A 238 63.54 -30.97 106.19
CA GLU A 238 64.67 -31.32 105.31
C GLU A 238 64.25 -32.15 104.09
N LYS A 239 63.31 -33.09 104.25
CA LYS A 239 62.77 -33.87 103.11
C LYS A 239 62.10 -32.97 102.08
N SER A 240 61.27 -32.04 102.54
CA SER A 240 60.58 -31.07 101.68
C SER A 240 61.55 -30.15 100.94
N ALA A 241 62.64 -29.74 101.61
CA ALA A 241 63.69 -28.93 101.00
C ALA A 241 64.42 -29.67 99.87
N ARG A 242 64.63 -30.99 100.01
CA ARG A 242 65.29 -31.82 99.00
C ARG A 242 64.44 -32.00 97.74
N GLU A 243 63.13 -32.23 97.90
CA GLU A 243 62.20 -32.34 96.76
C GLU A 243 62.07 -31.02 95.98
N LEU A 244 62.09 -29.88 96.67
CA LEU A 244 62.12 -28.56 96.04
C LEU A 244 63.41 -28.33 95.23
N ALA A 245 64.54 -28.84 95.70
CA ALA A 245 65.81 -28.79 94.98
C ALA A 245 65.80 -29.68 93.72
N GLU A 246 65.24 -30.89 93.81
CA GLU A 246 65.10 -31.82 92.68
C GLU A 246 64.14 -31.29 91.60
N SER A 247 63.03 -30.66 92.01
CA SER A 247 62.09 -29.99 91.08
C SER A 247 62.76 -28.82 90.33
N ARG A 248 63.58 -28.02 91.03
CA ARG A 248 64.34 -26.92 90.42
C ARG A 248 65.34 -27.40 89.37
N LEU A 249 66.03 -28.52 89.61
CA LEU A 249 66.93 -29.11 88.63
C LEU A 249 66.20 -29.57 87.36
N LYS A 250 64.99 -30.13 87.52
CA LYS A 250 64.18 -30.61 86.39
C LYS A 250 63.64 -29.48 85.52
N ILE A 251 63.32 -28.33 86.13
CA ILE A 251 62.92 -27.11 85.39
C ILE A 251 64.09 -26.55 84.58
N LEU A 252 65.28 -26.49 85.15
CA LEU A 252 66.49 -26.03 84.44
C LEU A 252 66.87 -26.96 83.27
N GLN A 253 66.57 -28.26 83.39
CA GLN A 253 66.80 -29.23 82.32
C GLN A 253 65.82 -29.01 81.14
N LEU A 254 64.55 -28.71 81.41
CA LEU A 254 63.57 -28.34 80.39
C LEU A 254 63.85 -26.97 79.76
N GLU A 255 64.39 -26.01 80.51
CA GLU A 255 64.83 -24.71 79.97
C GLU A 255 66.02 -24.85 79.01
N LYS A 256 66.88 -25.86 79.21
CA LYS A 256 68.00 -26.15 78.31
C LYS A 256 67.55 -26.75 76.97
N ASP A 257 66.42 -27.45 76.95
CA ASP A 257 65.85 -28.09 75.74
C ASP A 257 64.84 -27.21 74.98
N ARG A 258 64.44 -26.08 75.57
CA ARG A 258 63.56 -25.06 74.97
C ARG A 258 63.98 -24.57 73.57
N PRO A 259 65.26 -24.21 73.30
CA PRO A 259 65.65 -23.70 71.98
C PRO A 259 65.48 -24.74 70.86
N LEU A 260 65.68 -26.04 71.16
CA LEU A 260 65.50 -27.12 70.17
C LEU A 260 64.04 -27.27 69.73
N TRP A 261 63.09 -26.98 70.62
CA TRP A 261 61.66 -27.08 70.31
C TRP A 261 61.16 -25.84 69.58
N GLU A 262 61.71 -24.66 69.88
CA GLU A 262 61.42 -23.42 69.18
C GLU A 262 61.94 -23.47 67.72
N GLU A 263 63.16 -23.99 67.50
CA GLU A 263 63.70 -24.21 66.14
C GLU A 263 62.90 -25.25 65.35
N ALA A 264 62.51 -26.36 65.98
CA ALA A 264 61.68 -27.39 65.34
C ALA A 264 60.28 -26.86 64.97
N ARG A 265 59.71 -25.97 65.79
CA ARG A 265 58.44 -25.29 65.51
C ARG A 265 58.57 -24.32 64.34
N GLN A 266 59.59 -23.46 64.33
CA GLN A 266 59.83 -22.52 63.23
C GLN A 266 60.02 -23.26 61.90
N LYS A 267 60.79 -24.36 61.90
CA LYS A 267 61.01 -25.18 60.71
C LYS A 267 59.73 -25.82 60.17
N ARG A 268 58.77 -26.17 61.03
CA ARG A 268 57.44 -26.67 60.63
C ARG A 268 56.57 -25.56 60.05
N GLU A 269 56.56 -24.38 60.68
CA GLU A 269 55.80 -23.23 60.19
C GLU A 269 56.34 -22.74 58.82
N GLU A 270 57.66 -22.76 58.62
CA GLU A 270 58.27 -22.44 57.33
C GLU A 270 57.98 -23.51 56.26
N ALA A 271 58.05 -24.80 56.63
CA ALA A 271 57.70 -25.89 55.71
C ALA A 271 56.21 -25.83 55.31
N GLU A 272 55.33 -25.50 56.25
CA GLU A 272 53.90 -25.35 56.00
C GLU A 272 53.60 -24.12 55.13
N LYS A 273 54.25 -22.98 55.39
CA LYS A 273 54.16 -21.79 54.52
C LYS A 273 54.68 -22.08 53.12
N ALA A 274 55.79 -22.80 53.00
CA ALA A 274 56.35 -23.20 51.71
C ALA A 274 55.44 -24.19 50.96
N ALA A 275 54.78 -25.12 51.66
CA ALA A 275 53.79 -26.03 51.08
C ALA A 275 52.56 -25.27 50.56
N ARG A 276 52.00 -24.36 51.36
CA ARG A 276 50.87 -23.51 50.96
C ARG A 276 51.22 -22.62 49.75
N ALA A 277 52.42 -22.05 49.72
CA ALA A 277 52.88 -21.24 48.59
C ALA A 277 53.01 -22.06 47.28
N ARG A 278 53.48 -23.31 47.37
CA ARG A 278 53.56 -24.23 46.21
C ARG A 278 52.18 -24.65 45.72
N GLU A 279 51.26 -24.91 46.63
CA GLU A 279 49.87 -25.25 46.31
C GLU A 279 49.15 -24.07 45.64
N GLU A 280 49.31 -22.84 46.16
CA GLU A 280 48.79 -21.64 45.52
C GLU A 280 49.40 -21.36 44.15
N ALA A 281 50.71 -21.59 43.98
CA ALA A 281 51.37 -21.43 42.69
C ALA A 281 50.83 -22.43 41.66
N CYS A 282 50.68 -23.70 42.03
CA CYS A 282 50.10 -24.73 41.18
C CYS A 282 48.65 -24.39 40.80
N ARG A 283 47.86 -23.88 41.75
CA ARG A 283 46.48 -23.43 41.49
C ARG A 283 46.43 -22.25 40.50
N ARG A 284 47.30 -21.26 40.67
CA ARG A 284 47.39 -20.10 39.74
C ARG A 284 47.81 -20.53 38.34
N GLU A 285 48.75 -21.47 38.22
CA GLU A 285 49.17 -22.02 36.93
C GLU A 285 48.04 -22.80 36.25
N ALA A 286 47.31 -23.63 37.00
CA ALA A 286 46.14 -24.36 36.50
C ALA A 286 45.03 -23.41 36.01
N GLU A 287 44.74 -22.33 36.75
CA GLU A 287 43.76 -21.31 36.36
C GLU A 287 44.18 -20.55 35.09
N VAL A 288 45.48 -20.22 34.95
CA VAL A 288 46.02 -19.59 33.73
C VAL A 288 45.96 -20.53 32.54
N GLU A 289 46.26 -21.81 32.72
CA GLU A 289 46.20 -22.80 31.66
C GLU A 289 44.75 -23.10 31.23
N GLU A 290 43.82 -23.18 32.17
CA GLU A 290 42.39 -23.29 31.90
C GLU A 290 41.86 -22.06 31.15
N SER A 291 42.27 -20.85 31.57
CA SER A 291 41.93 -19.61 30.88
C SER A 291 42.49 -19.57 29.45
N ARG A 292 43.73 -20.03 29.24
CA ARG A 292 44.34 -20.16 27.90
C ARG A 292 43.64 -21.21 27.04
N ARG A 293 43.14 -22.29 27.63
CA ARG A 293 42.34 -23.30 26.93
C ARG A 293 41.01 -22.72 26.49
N LYS A 294 40.27 -22.06 27.40
CA LYS A 294 39.01 -21.37 27.09
C LYS A 294 39.18 -20.30 26.01
N MET A 295 40.27 -19.54 26.04
CA MET A 295 40.60 -18.57 25.00
C MET A 295 40.84 -19.23 23.63
N ARG A 296 41.55 -20.38 23.59
CA ARG A 296 41.78 -21.14 22.36
C ARG A 296 40.47 -21.70 21.79
N GLU A 297 39.61 -22.25 22.64
CA GLU A 297 38.29 -22.75 22.27
C GLU A 297 37.39 -21.63 21.73
N PHE A 298 37.37 -20.47 22.39
CA PHE A 298 36.63 -19.29 21.94
C PHE A 298 37.10 -18.81 20.55
N VAL A 299 38.41 -18.71 20.35
CA VAL A 299 38.99 -18.31 19.05
C VAL A 299 38.68 -19.33 17.95
N ALA A 300 38.68 -20.63 18.26
CA ALA A 300 38.31 -21.67 17.31
C ALA A 300 36.83 -21.55 16.90
N LEU A 301 35.93 -21.38 17.87
CA LEU A 301 34.50 -21.22 17.64
C LEU A 301 34.19 -19.93 16.85
N GLU A 302 34.93 -18.85 17.10
CA GLU A 302 34.79 -17.61 16.35
C GLU A 302 35.24 -17.77 14.88
N ARG A 303 36.30 -18.55 14.63
CA ARG A 303 36.74 -18.88 13.27
C ARG A 303 35.72 -19.73 12.52
N GLU A 304 35.11 -20.71 13.18
CA GLU A 304 34.04 -21.52 12.60
C GLU A 304 32.80 -20.68 12.29
N ARG A 305 32.39 -19.81 13.21
CA ARG A 305 31.31 -18.84 12.97
C ARG A 305 31.61 -17.94 11.78
N LYS A 306 32.85 -17.45 11.64
CA LYS A 306 33.27 -16.63 10.48
C LYS A 306 33.20 -17.42 9.18
N ARG A 307 33.69 -18.66 9.14
CA ARG A 307 33.60 -19.53 7.96
C ARG A 307 32.16 -19.83 7.57
N ALA A 308 31.32 -20.19 8.55
CA ALA A 308 29.90 -20.43 8.32
C ALA A 308 29.18 -19.17 7.82
N ALA A 309 29.51 -17.99 8.37
CA ALA A 309 28.97 -16.72 7.90
C ALA A 309 29.43 -16.38 6.47
N GLU A 310 30.69 -16.65 6.12
CA GLU A 310 31.21 -16.44 4.77
C GLU A 310 30.57 -17.39 3.75
N GLU A 311 30.40 -18.67 4.08
CA GLU A 311 29.70 -19.64 3.24
C GLU A 311 28.23 -19.29 3.05
N ALA A 312 27.54 -18.90 4.13
CA ALA A 312 26.16 -18.43 4.06
C ALA A 312 26.04 -17.18 3.17
N ALA A 313 26.97 -16.22 3.29
CA ALA A 313 27.01 -15.03 2.44
C ALA A 313 27.29 -15.36 0.97
N ARG A 314 28.13 -16.36 0.67
CA ARG A 314 28.37 -16.83 -0.71
C ARG A 314 27.13 -17.53 -1.28
N ALA A 315 26.49 -18.39 -0.50
CA ALA A 315 25.26 -19.07 -0.90
C ALA A 315 24.13 -18.08 -1.16
N GLU A 316 24.01 -17.04 -0.33
CA GLU A 316 23.02 -15.98 -0.53
C GLU A 316 23.29 -15.18 -1.81
N ARG A 317 24.55 -14.85 -2.12
CA ARG A 317 24.89 -14.16 -3.38
C ARG A 317 24.52 -15.00 -4.60
N LEU A 318 24.85 -16.28 -4.62
CA LEU A 318 24.48 -17.19 -5.71
C LEU A 318 22.96 -17.31 -5.87
N ARG A 319 22.23 -17.35 -4.75
CA ARG A 319 20.76 -17.37 -4.78
C ARG A 319 20.18 -16.09 -5.36
N ARG A 320 20.71 -14.93 -4.97
CA ARG A 320 20.28 -13.61 -5.51
C ARG A 320 20.59 -13.50 -7.01
N GLU A 321 21.77 -13.91 -7.44
CA GLU A 321 22.15 -13.93 -8.87
C GLU A 321 21.25 -14.87 -9.69
N ALA A 322 20.93 -16.06 -9.16
CA ALA A 322 20.02 -17.00 -9.81
C ALA A 322 18.58 -16.46 -9.90
N GLU A 323 18.10 -15.79 -8.84
CA GLU A 323 16.78 -15.16 -8.83
C GLU A 323 16.69 -13.98 -9.80
N GLU A 324 17.73 -13.13 -9.86
CA GLU A 324 17.82 -12.05 -10.84
C GLU A 324 17.85 -12.57 -12.27
N LYS A 325 18.63 -13.61 -12.55
CA LYS A 325 18.67 -14.24 -13.86
C LYS A 325 17.33 -14.85 -14.25
N ALA A 326 16.68 -15.56 -13.33
CA ALA A 326 15.34 -16.12 -13.57
C ALA A 326 14.30 -15.02 -13.81
N ARG A 327 14.41 -13.90 -13.11
CA ARG A 327 13.55 -12.72 -13.34
C ARG A 327 13.78 -12.11 -14.73
N GLN A 328 15.04 -11.95 -15.14
CA GLN A 328 15.40 -11.44 -16.47
C GLN A 328 14.89 -12.37 -17.59
N GLU A 329 15.10 -13.68 -17.47
CA GLU A 329 14.61 -14.66 -18.45
C GLU A 329 13.08 -14.66 -18.53
N LYS A 330 12.39 -14.53 -17.39
CA LYS A 330 10.93 -14.42 -17.37
C LYS A 330 10.45 -13.13 -18.05
N GLU A 331 11.07 -11.99 -17.75
CA GLU A 331 10.73 -10.71 -18.37
C GLU A 331 11.01 -10.72 -19.87
N GLU A 332 12.10 -11.35 -20.32
CA GLU A 332 12.41 -11.50 -21.74
C GLU A 332 11.39 -12.41 -22.45
N ARG A 333 11.02 -13.55 -21.84
CA ARG A 333 9.97 -14.42 -22.37
C ARG A 333 8.62 -13.71 -22.47
N GLU A 334 8.25 -12.94 -21.46
CA GLU A 334 7.02 -12.13 -21.49
C GLU A 334 7.09 -11.04 -22.58
N ARG A 335 8.24 -10.40 -22.77
CA ARG A 335 8.46 -9.42 -23.85
C ARG A 335 8.31 -10.07 -25.22
N GLN A 336 8.96 -11.21 -25.45
CA GLN A 336 8.87 -11.96 -26.70
C GLN A 336 7.43 -12.44 -26.97
N ALA A 337 6.73 -12.91 -25.94
CA ALA A 337 5.33 -13.33 -26.06
C ALA A 337 4.42 -12.17 -26.47
N ARG A 338 4.56 -10.99 -25.84
CA ARG A 338 3.81 -9.78 -26.22
C ARG A 338 4.10 -9.34 -27.65
N GLU A 339 5.36 -9.38 -28.07
CA GLU A 339 5.73 -9.03 -29.43
C GLU A 339 5.18 -10.02 -30.47
N GLN A 340 5.20 -11.32 -30.17
CA GLN A 340 4.58 -12.34 -31.03
C GLN A 340 3.05 -12.17 -31.11
N GLU A 341 2.39 -11.88 -29.99
CA GLU A 341 0.95 -11.61 -29.95
C GLU A 341 0.59 -10.36 -30.77
N GLU A 342 1.36 -9.27 -30.64
CA GLU A 342 1.16 -8.06 -31.43
C GLU A 342 1.39 -8.30 -32.93
N ARG A 343 2.47 -9.00 -33.30
CA ARG A 343 2.72 -9.40 -34.69
C ARG A 343 1.59 -10.26 -35.24
N ALA A 344 1.06 -11.19 -34.44
CA ALA A 344 -0.07 -12.02 -34.83
C ALA A 344 -1.36 -11.20 -35.01
N ARG A 345 -1.63 -10.22 -34.13
CA ARG A 345 -2.77 -9.29 -34.25
C ARG A 345 -2.68 -8.48 -35.53
N VAL A 346 -1.53 -7.84 -35.79
CA VAL A 346 -1.29 -7.05 -37.01
C VAL A 346 -1.42 -7.92 -38.27
N ALA A 347 -0.87 -9.14 -38.24
CA ALA A 347 -1.00 -10.06 -39.37
C ALA A 347 -2.46 -10.51 -39.61
N ARG A 348 -3.26 -10.70 -38.56
CA ARG A 348 -4.69 -11.02 -38.68
C ARG A 348 -5.46 -9.86 -39.29
N GLU A 349 -5.26 -8.64 -38.79
CA GLU A 349 -5.88 -7.42 -39.32
C GLU A 349 -5.50 -7.18 -40.79
N ALA A 350 -4.23 -7.39 -41.15
CA ALA A 350 -3.77 -7.28 -42.53
C ALA A 350 -4.44 -8.31 -43.46
N ARG A 351 -4.56 -9.58 -43.01
CA ARG A 351 -5.25 -10.64 -43.76
C ARG A 351 -6.75 -10.34 -43.93
N GLU A 352 -7.41 -9.82 -42.90
CA GLU A 352 -8.81 -9.43 -42.98
C GLU A 352 -9.02 -8.24 -43.92
N ARG A 353 -8.15 -7.22 -43.85
CA ARG A 353 -8.15 -6.09 -44.78
C ARG A 353 -7.99 -6.57 -46.22
N GLN A 354 -7.04 -7.46 -46.49
CA GLN A 354 -6.81 -8.02 -47.82
C GLN A 354 -8.02 -8.82 -48.32
N LYS A 355 -8.65 -9.64 -47.45
CA LYS A 355 -9.87 -10.37 -47.80
C LYS A 355 -11.04 -9.44 -48.11
N ARG A 356 -11.21 -8.36 -47.33
CA ARG A 356 -12.24 -7.33 -47.57
C ARG A 356 -12.01 -6.65 -48.91
N GLU A 357 -10.78 -6.26 -49.20
CA GLU A 357 -10.40 -5.66 -50.48
C GLU A 357 -10.64 -6.60 -51.67
N GLN A 358 -10.25 -7.87 -51.55
CA GLN A 358 -10.53 -8.88 -52.60
C GLN A 358 -12.02 -9.07 -52.84
N ARG A 359 -12.83 -9.14 -51.78
CA ARG A 359 -14.29 -9.24 -51.90
C ARG A 359 -14.89 -8.01 -52.58
N TRP A 360 -14.40 -6.83 -52.23
CA TRP A 360 -14.83 -5.59 -52.87
C TRP A 360 -14.44 -5.55 -54.34
N ARG A 361 -13.18 -5.87 -54.69
CA ARG A 361 -12.73 -5.91 -56.10
C ARG A 361 -13.58 -6.86 -56.93
N ALA A 362 -13.81 -8.08 -56.43
CA ALA A 362 -14.67 -9.05 -57.10
C ALA A 362 -16.13 -8.57 -57.23
N ALA A 363 -16.65 -7.84 -56.24
CA ALA A 363 -17.97 -7.23 -56.30
C ALA A 363 -18.03 -6.08 -57.33
N THR A 364 -17.00 -5.24 -57.39
CA THR A 364 -16.85 -4.17 -58.39
C THR A 364 -16.81 -4.74 -59.80
N GLU A 365 -15.94 -5.73 -60.06
CA GLU A 365 -15.84 -6.40 -61.36
C GLU A 365 -17.17 -7.04 -61.77
N LYS A 366 -17.87 -7.67 -60.83
CA LYS A 366 -19.18 -8.27 -61.08
C LYS A 366 -20.24 -7.22 -61.45
N GLU A 367 -20.24 -6.08 -60.75
CA GLU A 367 -21.17 -4.98 -61.01
C GLU A 367 -20.86 -4.29 -62.35
N GLU A 368 -19.58 -4.06 -62.67
CA GLU A 368 -19.14 -3.55 -63.96
C GLU A 368 -19.54 -4.48 -65.10
N ALA A 369 -19.29 -5.79 -64.96
CA ALA A 369 -19.70 -6.78 -65.94
C ALA A 369 -21.23 -6.80 -66.12
N ARG A 370 -22.01 -6.65 -65.03
CA ARG A 370 -23.47 -6.53 -65.11
C ARG A 370 -23.87 -5.32 -65.95
N CYS A 371 -23.28 -4.15 -65.68
CA CYS A 371 -23.57 -2.92 -66.42
C CYS A 371 -23.13 -2.99 -67.87
N GLN A 372 -21.95 -3.53 -68.16
CA GLN A 372 -21.45 -3.74 -69.52
C GLN A 372 -22.37 -4.67 -70.31
N ASN A 373 -22.84 -5.77 -69.69
CA ASN A 373 -23.78 -6.68 -70.34
C ASN A 373 -25.14 -6.01 -70.61
N ARG A 374 -25.68 -5.27 -69.65
CA ARG A 374 -26.91 -4.48 -69.83
C ARG A 374 -26.75 -3.49 -70.98
N ASP A 375 -25.64 -2.75 -70.99
CA ASP A 375 -25.41 -1.69 -71.96
C ASP A 375 -25.14 -2.24 -73.36
N ARG A 376 -24.41 -3.36 -73.48
CA ARG A 376 -24.24 -4.08 -74.75
C ARG A 376 -25.58 -4.62 -75.29
N GLN A 377 -26.43 -5.18 -74.42
CA GLN A 377 -27.72 -5.74 -74.84
C GLN A 377 -28.72 -4.66 -75.28
N LEU A 378 -28.76 -3.52 -74.60
CA LEU A 378 -29.74 -2.46 -74.90
C LEU A 378 -29.24 -1.45 -75.92
N TRP A 379 -27.92 -1.22 -75.98
CA TRP A 379 -27.31 -0.11 -76.73
C TRP A 379 -26.27 -0.53 -77.76
N GLY A 380 -25.89 -1.82 -77.82
CA GLY A 380 -24.79 -2.29 -78.69
C GLY A 380 -25.07 -2.31 -80.20
N GLU A 381 -26.33 -2.13 -80.63
CA GLU A 381 -26.71 -2.12 -82.04
C GLU A 381 -27.43 -0.81 -82.43
N GLY A 382 -27.17 -0.32 -83.64
CA GLY A 382 -27.83 0.84 -84.25
C GLY A 382 -27.28 2.20 -83.81
N ASP A 383 -27.73 3.27 -84.48
CA ASP A 383 -27.21 4.62 -84.25
C ASP A 383 -27.56 5.17 -82.86
N TRP A 384 -26.63 5.91 -82.26
CA TRP A 384 -26.85 6.58 -80.98
C TRP A 384 -27.59 7.90 -81.20
N THR A 385 -28.87 7.95 -80.81
CA THR A 385 -29.75 9.11 -81.00
C THR A 385 -30.16 9.75 -79.67
N VAL A 386 -30.65 10.99 -79.77
CA VAL A 386 -31.21 11.77 -78.64
C VAL A 386 -32.30 10.97 -77.89
N ASP A 387 -33.18 10.28 -78.62
CA ASP A 387 -34.27 9.49 -78.03
C ASP A 387 -33.74 8.25 -77.28
N ARG A 388 -32.65 7.65 -77.78
CA ARG A 388 -31.97 6.54 -77.09
C ARG A 388 -31.26 7.02 -75.81
N ALA A 389 -30.59 8.17 -75.86
CA ALA A 389 -29.96 8.76 -74.67
C ALA A 389 -31.00 9.07 -73.57
N LEU A 390 -32.17 9.62 -73.94
CA LEU A 390 -33.28 9.84 -73.02
C LEU A 390 -33.83 8.52 -72.43
N ARG A 391 -34.03 7.51 -73.27
CA ARG A 391 -34.50 6.19 -72.84
C ARG A 391 -33.52 5.54 -71.87
N ARG A 392 -32.21 5.61 -72.16
CA ARG A 392 -31.15 5.13 -71.27
C ARG A 392 -31.21 5.81 -69.92
N LEU A 393 -31.24 7.15 -69.91
CA LEU A 393 -31.30 7.93 -68.68
C LEU A 393 -32.46 7.48 -67.79
N ARG A 394 -33.68 7.35 -68.36
CA ARG A 394 -34.87 6.91 -67.60
C ARG A 394 -34.70 5.51 -66.99
N ILE A 395 -34.25 4.54 -67.78
CA ILE A 395 -34.04 3.16 -67.31
C ILE A 395 -33.00 3.13 -66.18
N GLN A 396 -31.88 3.81 -66.36
CA GLN A 396 -30.81 3.82 -65.36
C GLN A 396 -31.21 4.60 -64.10
N MET A 397 -32.00 5.66 -64.20
CA MET A 397 -32.54 6.37 -63.03
C MET A 397 -33.44 5.46 -62.19
N ASP A 398 -34.30 4.67 -62.83
CA ASP A 398 -35.16 3.70 -62.14
C ASP A 398 -34.35 2.59 -61.48
N GLU A 399 -33.31 2.09 -62.14
CA GLU A 399 -32.39 1.11 -61.58
C GLU A 399 -31.64 1.70 -60.38
N PHE A 400 -31.04 2.88 -60.53
CA PHE A 400 -30.24 3.56 -59.52
C PHE A 400 -31.02 3.90 -58.24
N ASP A 401 -32.28 4.30 -58.37
CA ASP A 401 -33.15 4.55 -57.20
C ASP A 401 -33.50 3.24 -56.47
N LYS A 402 -33.57 2.10 -57.18
CA LYS A 402 -33.89 0.77 -56.60
C LYS A 402 -32.67 0.06 -55.99
N LEU A 403 -31.46 0.38 -56.44
CA LEU A 403 -30.23 -0.26 -55.97
C LEU A 403 -29.92 0.05 -54.50
N LYS A 404 -29.44 -0.97 -53.78
CA LYS A 404 -28.94 -0.85 -52.41
C LYS A 404 -27.43 -0.97 -52.41
N PHE A 405 -26.76 0.17 -52.43
CA PHE A 405 -25.30 0.23 -52.45
C PHE A 405 -24.72 -0.34 -51.15
N SER A 406 -23.77 -1.25 -51.29
CA SER A 406 -23.05 -1.89 -50.17
C SER A 406 -21.66 -2.34 -50.64
N GLU A 407 -20.80 -2.85 -49.75
CA GLU A 407 -19.50 -3.42 -50.19
C GLU A 407 -19.64 -4.62 -51.14
N ALA A 408 -20.78 -5.33 -51.08
CA ALA A 408 -21.08 -6.44 -51.99
C ALA A 408 -21.74 -5.97 -53.31
N GLN A 409 -22.14 -4.71 -53.38
CA GLN A 409 -22.72 -4.05 -54.54
C GLN A 409 -22.24 -2.60 -54.57
N PRO A 410 -20.96 -2.37 -54.89
CA PRO A 410 -20.36 -1.06 -54.82
C PRO A 410 -20.88 -0.17 -55.94
N LEU A 411 -20.81 1.15 -55.72
CA LEU A 411 -21.06 2.13 -56.77
C LEU A 411 -19.95 2.03 -57.82
N THR A 412 -20.33 1.86 -59.09
CA THR A 412 -19.41 1.89 -60.23
C THR A 412 -19.82 2.99 -61.20
N PHE A 413 -18.89 3.42 -62.06
CA PHE A 413 -19.14 4.49 -63.02
C PHE A 413 -20.37 4.24 -63.91
N SER A 414 -20.52 3.02 -64.43
CA SER A 414 -21.58 2.62 -65.36
C SER A 414 -22.97 2.47 -64.72
N VAL A 415 -23.05 2.45 -63.38
CA VAL A 415 -24.32 2.42 -62.64
C VAL A 415 -24.95 3.81 -62.57
N VAL A 416 -24.14 4.87 -62.60
CA VAL A 416 -24.64 6.23 -62.43
C VAL A 416 -25.33 6.71 -63.73
N PRO A 417 -26.57 7.21 -63.65
CA PRO A 417 -27.35 7.67 -64.80
C PRO A 417 -26.88 9.06 -65.30
N TRP A 418 -25.72 9.11 -65.96
CA TRP A 418 -25.15 10.34 -66.50
C TRP A 418 -26.01 10.93 -67.63
N PRO A 419 -26.51 12.19 -67.53
CA PRO A 419 -27.37 12.83 -68.53
C PRO A 419 -26.54 13.42 -69.68
N LEU A 420 -26.01 12.55 -70.55
CA LEU A 420 -25.10 12.91 -71.64
C LEU A 420 -25.60 12.39 -73.00
N LEU A 421 -25.16 13.03 -74.07
CA LEU A 421 -25.43 12.60 -75.45
C LEU A 421 -24.38 11.63 -76.01
N THR A 422 -23.28 11.37 -75.29
CA THR A 422 -22.26 10.40 -75.71
C THR A 422 -22.78 8.97 -75.61
N ASP A 423 -22.27 8.10 -76.50
CA ASP A 423 -22.55 6.66 -76.48
C ASP A 423 -22.03 6.06 -75.16
N PRO A 424 -22.86 5.32 -74.40
CA PRO A 424 -22.45 4.69 -73.16
C PRO A 424 -21.27 3.72 -73.27
N LEU A 425 -21.01 3.16 -74.46
CA LEU A 425 -19.88 2.27 -74.69
C LEU A 425 -18.56 3.03 -74.90
N ALA A 426 -18.62 4.32 -75.23
CA ALA A 426 -17.47 5.21 -75.41
C ALA A 426 -17.30 6.23 -74.28
N LEU A 427 -18.31 6.38 -73.41
CA LEU A 427 -18.33 7.37 -72.34
C LEU A 427 -17.25 7.13 -71.27
N ASP A 428 -16.51 8.18 -70.95
CA ASP A 428 -15.56 8.21 -69.83
C ASP A 428 -15.92 9.27 -68.77
N LEU A 429 -15.12 9.34 -67.70
CA LEU A 429 -15.31 10.31 -66.61
C LEU A 429 -14.97 11.75 -67.01
N GLU A 430 -14.04 11.95 -67.95
CA GLU A 430 -13.55 13.27 -68.35
C GLU A 430 -14.55 14.00 -69.24
N GLU A 431 -15.36 13.24 -69.98
CA GLU A 431 -16.47 13.74 -70.79
C GLU A 431 -17.63 14.33 -69.97
N ILE A 432 -17.67 14.09 -68.66
CA ILE A 432 -18.68 14.64 -67.74
C ILE A 432 -18.38 16.10 -67.42
N THR A 433 -18.57 16.94 -68.43
CA THR A 433 -18.40 18.39 -68.34
C THR A 433 -19.74 19.10 -68.21
N TRP A 434 -19.72 20.30 -67.66
CA TRP A 434 -20.91 21.17 -67.59
C TRP A 434 -21.59 21.35 -68.95
N ALA A 435 -20.79 21.63 -69.98
CA ALA A 435 -21.29 21.87 -71.34
C ALA A 435 -21.98 20.64 -71.95
N ALA A 436 -21.45 19.44 -71.69
CA ALA A 436 -22.05 18.20 -72.18
C ALA A 436 -23.43 17.94 -71.54
N VAL A 437 -23.55 18.21 -70.23
CA VAL A 437 -24.83 18.10 -69.50
C VAL A 437 -25.85 19.12 -70.00
N GLU A 438 -25.45 20.38 -70.19
CA GLU A 438 -26.34 21.40 -70.76
C GLU A 438 -26.79 21.08 -72.18
N SER A 439 -25.87 20.60 -73.02
CA SER A 439 -26.17 20.18 -74.39
C SER A 439 -27.22 19.07 -74.42
N PHE A 440 -27.11 18.09 -73.53
CA PHE A 440 -28.12 17.04 -73.36
C PHE A 440 -29.50 17.63 -73.07
N PHE A 441 -29.63 18.47 -72.04
CA PHE A 441 -30.93 19.04 -71.66
C PHE A 441 -31.47 20.04 -72.70
N ALA A 442 -30.62 20.81 -73.37
CA ALA A 442 -31.03 21.69 -74.45
C ALA A 442 -31.64 20.87 -75.61
N ARG A 443 -31.02 19.74 -75.97
CA ARG A 443 -31.53 18.87 -77.03
C ARG A 443 -32.80 18.15 -76.62
N MET A 444 -32.92 17.72 -75.36
CA MET A 444 -34.17 17.17 -74.80
C MET A 444 -35.31 18.18 -74.86
N LYS A 445 -35.07 19.41 -74.42
CA LYS A 445 -36.07 20.47 -74.45
C LYS A 445 -36.58 20.74 -75.86
N ALA A 446 -35.68 20.76 -76.84
CA ALA A 446 -36.03 20.95 -78.25
C ALA A 446 -36.83 19.78 -78.85
N ARG A 447 -36.68 18.57 -78.30
CA ARG A 447 -37.49 17.40 -78.70
C ARG A 447 -38.83 17.31 -77.97
N MET A 448 -38.85 17.69 -76.68
CA MET A 448 -40.03 17.63 -75.81
C MET A 448 -40.83 18.95 -75.80
N VAL A 449 -40.76 19.74 -76.87
CA VAL A 449 -41.46 21.04 -76.96
C VAL A 449 -42.97 20.91 -76.75
N VAL A 450 -43.54 19.75 -77.11
CA VAL A 450 -44.97 19.45 -76.96
C VAL A 450 -45.33 19.08 -75.51
N ASP A 451 -44.39 18.54 -74.73
CA ASP A 451 -44.61 18.12 -73.33
C ASP A 451 -43.58 18.75 -72.37
N LEU A 452 -43.76 20.04 -72.12
CA LEU A 452 -42.94 20.79 -71.17
C LEU A 452 -43.10 20.30 -69.71
N VAL A 453 -44.21 19.64 -69.39
CA VAL A 453 -44.47 19.09 -68.05
C VAL A 453 -43.56 17.88 -67.82
N GLU A 454 -43.48 16.96 -68.78
CA GLU A 454 -42.58 15.81 -68.73
C GLU A 454 -41.11 16.25 -68.66
N TYR A 455 -40.72 17.29 -69.40
CA TYR A 455 -39.38 17.87 -69.32
C TYR A 455 -39.06 18.44 -67.93
N SER A 456 -40.01 19.17 -67.31
CA SER A 456 -39.84 19.71 -65.96
C SER A 456 -39.69 18.60 -64.91
N ASN A 457 -40.52 17.56 -65.01
CA ASN A 457 -40.47 16.39 -64.13
C ASN A 457 -39.13 15.64 -64.25
N LEU A 458 -38.60 15.53 -65.46
CA LEU A 458 -37.28 14.93 -65.71
C LEU A 458 -36.18 15.73 -65.00
N ILE A 459 -36.15 17.06 -65.18
CA ILE A 459 -35.16 17.92 -64.52
C ILE A 459 -35.25 17.80 -63.00
N GLU A 460 -36.45 17.88 -62.42
CA GLU A 460 -36.65 17.75 -60.98
C GLU A 460 -36.13 16.41 -60.45
N ARG A 461 -36.40 15.33 -61.19
CA ARG A 461 -35.92 14.00 -60.81
C ARG A 461 -34.40 13.90 -60.87
N VAL A 462 -33.77 14.41 -61.94
CA VAL A 462 -32.29 14.42 -62.09
C VAL A 462 -31.64 15.30 -61.02
N HIS A 463 -32.15 16.51 -60.80
CA HIS A 463 -31.67 17.43 -59.76
C HIS A 463 -31.67 16.78 -58.38
N ARG A 464 -32.78 16.14 -57.99
CA ARG A 464 -32.89 15.42 -56.71
C ARG A 464 -31.93 14.23 -56.64
N MET A 465 -31.71 13.54 -57.74
CA MET A 465 -30.87 12.34 -57.79
C MET A 465 -29.38 12.66 -57.65
N PHE A 466 -28.90 13.73 -58.26
CA PHE A 466 -27.51 14.19 -58.16
C PHE A 466 -27.27 15.16 -57.00
N HIS A 467 -28.26 15.39 -56.14
CA HIS A 467 -28.07 16.25 -54.98
C HIS A 467 -26.98 15.68 -54.05
N PRO A 468 -25.95 16.46 -53.67
CA PRO A 468 -24.85 15.98 -52.83
C PRO A 468 -25.33 15.35 -51.52
N ASP A 469 -26.33 15.98 -50.88
CA ASP A 469 -26.88 15.44 -49.62
C ASP A 469 -27.61 14.12 -49.80
N LYS A 470 -28.22 13.85 -50.97
CA LYS A 470 -28.87 12.55 -51.22
C LYS A 470 -27.81 11.44 -51.36
N TRP A 471 -26.69 11.74 -52.01
CA TRP A 471 -25.56 10.80 -52.14
C TRP A 471 -24.93 10.51 -50.79
N LYS A 472 -24.71 11.55 -49.96
CA LYS A 472 -24.21 11.43 -48.59
C LYS A 472 -25.16 10.63 -47.70
N ALA A 473 -26.46 10.97 -47.71
CA ALA A 473 -27.46 10.29 -46.89
C ALA A 473 -27.64 8.81 -47.26
N ARG A 474 -27.47 8.45 -48.54
CA ARG A 474 -27.47 7.05 -48.99
C ARG A 474 -26.13 6.34 -48.79
N GLY A 475 -25.07 7.05 -48.40
CA GLY A 475 -23.73 6.48 -48.21
C GLY A 475 -23.14 5.85 -49.48
N ILE A 476 -23.57 6.26 -50.68
CA ILE A 476 -23.22 5.54 -51.91
C ILE A 476 -21.73 5.63 -52.24
N LEU A 477 -21.10 6.79 -51.97
CA LEU A 477 -19.67 7.00 -52.18
C LEU A 477 -18.80 6.20 -51.19
N ALA A 478 -19.33 5.89 -50.00
CA ALA A 478 -18.62 5.09 -49.01
C ALA A 478 -18.44 3.62 -49.44
N THR A 479 -19.17 3.18 -50.48
CA THR A 479 -19.04 1.83 -51.05
C THR A 479 -17.87 1.67 -52.02
N VAL A 480 -17.29 2.79 -52.47
CA VAL A 480 -16.09 2.79 -53.33
C VAL A 480 -14.87 2.79 -52.41
N LEU A 481 -14.09 1.70 -52.37
CA LEU A 481 -12.90 1.63 -51.51
C LEU A 481 -11.76 2.50 -52.03
N ASP A 482 -11.59 2.56 -53.35
CA ASP A 482 -10.57 3.39 -53.99
C ASP A 482 -10.88 4.88 -53.85
N GLU A 483 -9.93 5.62 -53.29
CA GLU A 483 -10.13 7.03 -52.93
C GLU A 483 -10.11 7.94 -54.16
N GLU A 484 -9.26 7.64 -55.14
CA GLU A 484 -9.17 8.39 -56.39
C GLU A 484 -10.47 8.28 -57.19
N THR A 485 -10.95 7.04 -57.41
CA THR A 485 -12.24 6.79 -58.08
C THR A 485 -13.41 7.44 -57.34
N ARG A 486 -13.42 7.38 -56.00
CA ARG A 486 -14.48 8.01 -55.18
C ARG A 486 -14.52 9.52 -55.40
N ASN A 487 -13.36 10.17 -55.34
CA ASN A 487 -13.25 11.61 -55.52
C ASN A 487 -13.64 12.04 -56.94
N SER A 488 -13.24 11.28 -57.95
CA SER A 488 -13.61 11.53 -59.35
C SER A 488 -15.12 11.39 -59.57
N LEU A 489 -15.77 10.36 -59.00
CA LEU A 489 -17.22 10.18 -59.07
C LEU A 489 -17.98 11.30 -58.36
N GLU A 490 -17.50 11.73 -57.18
CA GLU A 490 -18.09 12.86 -56.45
C GLU A 490 -17.96 14.17 -57.24
N ALA A 491 -16.80 14.44 -57.83
CA ALA A 491 -16.57 15.61 -58.66
C ALA A 491 -17.50 15.63 -59.88
N ALA A 492 -17.59 14.52 -60.62
CA ALA A 492 -18.49 14.38 -61.76
C ALA A 492 -19.97 14.55 -61.35
N GLY A 493 -20.37 13.95 -60.24
CA GLY A 493 -21.71 14.11 -59.67
C GLY A 493 -22.04 15.58 -59.34
N ASN A 494 -21.08 16.30 -58.77
CA ASN A 494 -21.21 17.72 -58.46
C ASN A 494 -21.33 18.58 -59.73
N VAL A 495 -20.58 18.28 -60.79
CA VAL A 495 -20.70 18.97 -62.08
C VAL A 495 -22.13 18.83 -62.62
N VAL A 496 -22.69 17.61 -62.62
CA VAL A 496 -24.07 17.38 -63.06
C VAL A 496 -25.07 18.13 -62.17
N ALA A 497 -24.91 18.06 -60.85
CA ALA A 497 -25.80 18.74 -59.91
C ALA A 497 -25.82 20.26 -60.15
N GLN A 498 -24.64 20.87 -60.31
CA GLN A 498 -24.50 22.30 -60.54
C GLN A 498 -25.06 22.71 -61.90
N ALA A 499 -24.81 21.95 -62.97
CA ALA A 499 -25.35 22.22 -64.30
C ALA A 499 -26.88 22.12 -64.36
N VAL A 500 -27.48 21.19 -63.62
CA VAL A 500 -28.94 21.00 -63.59
C VAL A 500 -29.65 22.02 -62.69
N THR A 501 -28.98 22.54 -61.67
CA THR A 501 -29.56 23.52 -60.71
C THR A 501 -30.23 24.73 -61.37
N PRO A 502 -29.60 25.48 -62.30
CA PRO A 502 -30.24 26.63 -62.95
C PRO A 502 -31.44 26.20 -63.81
N LEU A 503 -31.38 25.04 -64.46
CA LEU A 503 -32.49 24.49 -65.25
C LEU A 503 -33.70 24.17 -64.37
N TRP A 504 -33.46 23.59 -63.20
CA TRP A 504 -34.48 23.29 -62.20
C TRP A 504 -35.10 24.56 -61.58
N ARG A 505 -34.28 25.55 -61.24
CA ARG A 505 -34.78 26.84 -60.73
C ARG A 505 -35.74 27.49 -61.74
N LYS A 506 -35.35 27.51 -63.01
CA LYS A 506 -36.17 28.02 -64.11
C LYS A 506 -37.47 27.22 -64.29
N SER A 507 -37.43 25.89 -64.15
CA SER A 507 -38.62 25.05 -64.29
C SER A 507 -39.62 25.23 -63.14
N LYS A 508 -39.16 25.68 -61.96
CA LYS A 508 -40.00 26.05 -60.81
C LYS A 508 -40.44 27.52 -60.80
N GLY A 509 -40.04 28.31 -61.80
CA GLY A 509 -40.39 29.73 -61.89
C GLY A 509 -39.58 30.65 -60.98
N TYR A 510 -38.48 30.17 -60.39
CA TYR A 510 -37.52 31.03 -59.71
C TYR A 510 -36.71 31.79 -60.77
N THR A 511 -36.83 33.12 -60.77
CA THR A 511 -36.02 34.01 -61.61
C THR A 511 -34.69 34.35 -60.95
#